data_AF-A0A5N7DFS4-F1
#
_entry.id   AF-A0A5N7DFS4-F1
#
_cell.length_a   1.000
_cell.length_b   1.000
_cell.length_c   1.000
_cell.angle_alpha   90.00
_cell.angle_beta   90.00
_cell.angle_gamma   90.00
#
_symmetry.space_group_name_H-M   'P 1'
#
loop_
_entity.id
_entity.type
_entity.pdbx_description
1 polymer ?
#
loop_
_entity_poly.entity_id
_entity_poly.type
_entity_poly.pdbx_seq_one_letter_code
_entity_poly.pdbx_strand_id
1 'polypeptide(L)'
;MVEVASIRERLTQTARSVIAITRSFGTKQESQEALQKISLMLCEILNLLYQIREQLSWAEEKWVVAPARLNIVEEILGAFESTVKTMETSFQPGGVSSRLFRKGLIERTFLPQLELYKVAFLLLIQPESRYVGHLEHGKLDSV
;
A
#
# COMPACT_ATOMS: atom_id res chain seq x y z
N MET A 1 -12.05 -14.65 -10.91
CA MET A 1 -12.47 -13.27 -10.57
C MET A 1 -11.96 -13.01 -9.17
N VAL A 2 -11.30 -11.89 -8.92
CA VAL A 2 -10.70 -11.63 -7.61
C VAL A 2 -11.81 -11.31 -6.62
N GLU A 3 -11.82 -12.00 -5.49
CA GLU A 3 -12.86 -11.84 -4.48
C GLU A 3 -12.51 -10.68 -3.54
N VAL A 4 -13.51 -9.85 -3.22
CA VAL A 4 -13.33 -8.73 -2.29
C VAL A 4 -12.88 -9.24 -0.91
N ALA A 5 -13.41 -10.38 -0.47
CA ALA A 5 -13.03 -11.02 0.79
C ALA A 5 -11.53 -11.40 0.82
N SER A 6 -10.99 -11.97 -0.25
CA SER A 6 -9.57 -12.35 -0.31
C SER A 6 -8.65 -11.14 -0.30
N ILE A 7 -9.02 -10.05 -0.99
CA ILE A 7 -8.27 -8.79 -0.93
C ILE A 7 -8.28 -8.21 0.50
N ARG A 8 -9.44 -8.23 1.18
CA ARG A 8 -9.56 -7.73 2.57
C ARG A 8 -8.70 -8.52 3.55
N GLU A 9 -8.63 -9.83 3.39
CA GLU A 9 -7.75 -10.68 4.18
C GLU A 9 -6.28 -10.31 3.93
N ARG A 10 -5.86 -10.22 2.67
CA ARG A 10 -4.49 -9.84 2.31
C ARG A 10 -4.13 -8.44 2.81
N LEU A 11 -5.05 -7.47 2.76
CA LEU A 11 -4.86 -6.13 3.32
C LEU A 11 -4.59 -6.21 4.83
N THR A 12 -5.33 -7.05 5.55
CA THR A 12 -5.17 -7.24 6.99
C THR A 12 -3.82 -7.88 7.33
N GLN A 13 -3.43 -8.91 6.58
CA GLN A 13 -2.14 -9.56 6.76
C GLN A 13 -0.98 -8.59 6.47
N THR A 14 -1.06 -7.88 5.36
CA THR A 14 -0.04 -6.91 4.95
C THR A 14 0.09 -5.77 5.96
N ALA A 15 -1.03 -5.24 6.46
CA ALA A 15 -1.03 -4.23 7.53
C ALA A 15 -0.31 -4.72 8.80
N ARG A 16 -0.50 -5.99 9.19
CA ARG A 16 0.19 -6.59 10.33
C ARG A 16 1.70 -6.69 10.10
N SER A 17 2.14 -7.10 8.90
CA SER A 17 3.56 -7.13 8.53
C SER A 17 4.18 -5.73 8.55
N VAL A 18 3.48 -4.71 8.03
CA VAL A 18 3.92 -3.31 8.11
C VAL A 18 4.11 -2.86 9.56
N ILE A 19 3.19 -3.22 10.46
CA ILE A 19 3.33 -2.93 11.90
C ILE A 19 4.54 -3.65 12.49
N ALA A 20 4.73 -4.92 12.17
CA ALA A 20 5.84 -5.72 12.69
C ALA A 20 7.20 -5.13 12.28
N ILE A 21 7.37 -4.80 11.00
CA ILE A 21 8.62 -4.23 10.52
C ILE A 21 8.86 -2.82 11.07
N THR A 22 7.83 -1.98 11.16
CA THR A 22 7.96 -0.63 11.75
C THR A 22 8.45 -0.71 13.19
N ARG A 23 7.93 -1.67 13.98
CA ARG A 23 8.38 -1.92 15.35
C ARG A 23 9.84 -2.39 15.42
N SER A 24 10.28 -3.18 14.44
CA SER A 24 11.67 -3.69 14.39
C SER A 24 12.71 -2.58 14.22
N PHE A 25 12.33 -1.44 13.65
CA PHE A 25 13.19 -0.27 13.52
C PHE A 25 13.30 0.55 14.83
N GLY A 26 12.27 0.53 15.68
CA GLY A 26 12.18 1.37 16.89
C GLY A 26 13.03 0.91 18.09
N THR A 27 13.57 -0.31 18.07
CA THR A 27 14.35 -0.87 19.20
C THR A 27 15.85 -0.57 19.16
N LYS A 28 16.35 0.14 18.14
CA LYS A 28 17.78 0.42 18.00
C LYS A 28 18.02 1.92 18.21
N GLN A 29 18.83 2.23 19.20
CA GLN A 29 19.31 3.56 19.61
C GLN A 29 20.24 4.17 18.55
N GLU A 30 19.70 4.31 17.33
CA GLU A 30 20.40 4.70 16.12
C GLU A 30 19.54 5.76 15.44
N SER A 31 19.76 7.03 15.78
CA SER A 31 19.16 8.17 15.10
C SER A 31 19.72 8.30 13.68
N GLN A 32 19.37 7.34 12.80
CA GLN A 32 19.57 7.46 11.37
C GLN A 32 18.28 8.07 10.80
N GLU A 33 18.38 9.30 10.29
CA GLU A 33 17.29 10.02 9.59
C GLU A 33 16.53 9.12 8.59
N ALA A 34 17.26 8.24 7.89
CA ALA A 34 16.70 7.26 6.98
C ALA A 34 15.74 6.25 7.64
N LEU A 35 16.03 5.79 8.86
CA LEU A 35 15.14 4.88 9.61
C LEU A 35 13.87 5.58 10.09
N GLN A 36 13.96 6.87 10.44
CA GLN A 36 12.78 7.66 10.78
C GLN A 36 11.92 7.90 9.55
N LYS A 37 12.53 8.27 8.41
CA LYS A 37 11.82 8.50 7.15
C LYS A 37 11.11 7.24 6.65
N ILE A 38 11.77 6.08 6.72
CA ILE A 38 11.15 4.81 6.30
C ILE A 38 10.00 4.41 7.23
N SER A 39 10.16 4.60 8.55
CA SER A 39 9.11 4.31 9.53
C SER A 39 7.88 5.19 9.31
N LEU A 40 8.09 6.49 9.04
CA LEU A 40 7.01 7.42 8.72
C LEU A 40 6.26 6.97 7.46
N MET A 41 6.96 6.64 6.37
CA MET A 41 6.30 6.17 5.16
C MET A 41 5.52 4.87 5.34
N LEU A 42 6.05 3.92 6.11
CA LEU A 42 5.35 2.70 6.43
C LEU A 42 4.05 2.98 7.20
N CYS A 43 4.06 3.94 8.14
CA CYS A 43 2.85 4.40 8.82
C CYS A 43 1.85 5.07 7.87
N GLU A 44 2.32 5.91 6.94
CA GLU A 44 1.46 6.55 5.95
C GLU A 44 0.80 5.51 5.03
N ILE A 45 1.57 4.53 4.53
CA ILE A 45 1.05 3.44 3.71
C ILE A 45 0.06 2.59 4.52
N LEU A 46 0.37 2.27 5.78
CA LEU A 46 -0.54 1.54 6.67
C LEU A 46 -1.91 2.22 6.77
N ASN A 47 -1.94 3.55 6.92
CA ASN A 47 -3.18 4.31 6.93
C ASN A 47 -3.95 4.18 5.61
N LEU A 48 -3.25 4.21 4.46
CA LEU A 48 -3.86 4.00 3.15
C LEU A 48 -4.44 2.58 3.01
N LEU A 49 -3.74 1.55 3.50
CA LEU A 49 -4.25 0.18 3.49
C LEU A 49 -5.54 0.05 4.30
N TYR A 50 -5.63 0.70 5.46
CA TYR A 50 -6.86 0.72 6.25
C TYR A 50 -7.99 1.45 5.53
N GLN A 51 -7.71 2.59 4.90
CA GLN A 51 -8.70 3.30 4.09
C GLN A 51 -9.22 2.40 2.95
N ILE A 52 -8.33 1.77 2.16
CA ILE A 52 -8.75 0.86 1.09
C ILE A 52 -9.60 -0.30 1.63
N ARG A 53 -9.19 -0.90 2.75
CA ARG A 53 -9.96 -1.98 3.39
C ARG A 53 -11.34 -1.52 3.82
N GLU A 54 -11.45 -0.32 4.37
CA GLU A 54 -12.73 0.26 4.76
C GLU A 54 -13.59 0.52 3.52
N GLN A 55 -13.03 1.14 2.49
CA GLN A 55 -13.70 1.36 1.20
C GLN A 55 -14.28 0.06 0.62
N LEU A 56 -13.51 -1.02 0.62
CA LEU A 56 -13.98 -2.35 0.19
C LEU A 56 -15.06 -2.95 1.10
N SER A 57 -15.10 -2.58 2.38
CA SER A 57 -16.16 -3.03 3.30
C SER A 57 -17.49 -2.33 3.02
N TRP A 58 -17.45 -1.04 2.62
CA TRP A 58 -18.62 -0.31 2.13
C TRP A 58 -18.99 -0.69 0.68
N ALA A 59 -18.11 -1.38 -0.05
CA ALA A 59 -18.32 -1.77 -1.44
C ALA A 59 -19.41 -2.82 -1.62
N GLU A 60 -19.57 -3.72 -0.66
CA GLU A 60 -20.67 -4.68 -0.65
C GLU A 60 -22.04 -3.99 -0.57
N GLU A 61 -22.11 -2.73 -0.10
CA GLU A 61 -23.37 -1.96 0.04
C GLU A 61 -23.53 -0.76 -0.94
N LYS A 62 -22.45 -0.08 -1.34
CA LYS A 62 -22.54 1.23 -2.05
C LYS A 62 -21.49 1.47 -3.15
N TRP A 63 -20.44 0.67 -3.24
CA TRP A 63 -19.32 0.92 -4.16
C TRP A 63 -19.35 -0.08 -5.31
N VAL A 64 -19.73 0.39 -6.49
CA VAL A 64 -19.52 -0.38 -7.72
C VAL A 64 -18.02 -0.36 -8.01
N VAL A 65 -17.27 -1.33 -7.48
CA VAL A 65 -15.85 -1.46 -7.84
C VAL A 65 -15.78 -2.24 -9.14
N ALA A 66 -15.34 -1.59 -10.21
CA ALA A 66 -15.09 -2.27 -11.48
C ALA A 66 -14.09 -3.42 -11.25
N PRO A 67 -14.33 -4.63 -11.79
CA PRO A 67 -13.42 -5.77 -11.61
C PRO A 67 -11.96 -5.47 -11.98
N ALA A 68 -11.74 -4.59 -12.97
CA ALA A 68 -10.41 -4.11 -13.35
C ALA A 68 -9.68 -3.40 -12.18
N ARG A 69 -10.38 -2.60 -11.36
CA ARG A 69 -9.79 -1.96 -10.18
C ARG A 69 -9.44 -2.97 -9.10
N LEU A 70 -10.27 -3.98 -8.88
CA LEU A 70 -9.96 -5.04 -7.90
C LEU A 70 -8.69 -5.80 -8.28
N ASN A 71 -8.52 -6.11 -9.57
CA ASN A 71 -7.29 -6.76 -10.07
C ASN A 71 -6.05 -5.88 -9.83
N ILE A 72 -6.14 -4.58 -10.12
CA ILE A 72 -5.04 -3.64 -9.90
C ILE A 72 -4.71 -3.52 -8.40
N VAL A 73 -5.73 -3.46 -7.54
CA VAL A 73 -5.53 -3.46 -6.07
C VAL A 73 -4.81 -4.73 -5.65
N GLU A 74 -5.22 -5.89 -6.15
CA GLU A 74 -4.60 -7.16 -5.81
C GLU A 74 -3.12 -7.21 -6.22
N GLU A 75 -2.81 -6.77 -7.45
CA GLU A 75 -1.45 -6.77 -7.99
C GLU A 75 -0.52 -5.85 -7.18
N ILE A 76 -0.95 -4.60 -6.95
CA ILE A 76 -0.17 -3.62 -6.19
C ILE A 76 0.02 -4.10 -4.75
N LEU A 77 -1.03 -4.65 -4.14
CA LEU A 77 -0.97 -5.19 -2.78
C LEU A 77 -0.02 -6.39 -2.69
N GLY A 78 -0.05 -7.31 -3.66
CA GLY A 78 0.86 -8.45 -3.71
C GLY A 78 2.32 -8.04 -3.87
N ALA A 79 2.59 -7.06 -4.75
CA ALA A 79 3.94 -6.51 -4.93
C ALA A 79 4.45 -5.82 -3.66
N PHE A 80 3.59 -5.04 -3.00
CA PHE A 80 3.93 -4.39 -1.74
C PHE A 80 4.17 -5.41 -0.62
N GLU A 81 3.32 -6.42 -0.47
CA GLU A 81 3.49 -7.49 0.53
C GLU A 81 4.84 -8.21 0.36
N SER A 82 5.21 -8.54 -0.88
CA SER A 82 6.51 -9.14 -1.21
C SER A 82 7.68 -8.21 -0.82
N THR A 83 7.54 -6.91 -1.06
CA THR A 83 8.53 -5.91 -0.64
C THR A 83 8.66 -5.85 0.87
N VAL A 84 7.56 -5.81 1.61
CA VAL A 84 7.57 -5.80 3.08
C VAL A 84 8.26 -7.05 3.64
N LYS A 85 7.98 -8.23 3.09
CA LYS A 85 8.66 -9.49 3.46
C LYS A 85 10.16 -9.44 3.16
N THR A 86 10.55 -8.85 2.03
CA THR A 86 11.97 -8.65 1.66
C THR A 86 12.65 -7.68 2.63
N MET A 87 11.97 -6.64 3.05
CA MET A 87 12.47 -5.73 4.07
C MET A 87 12.63 -6.44 5.42
N GLU A 88 11.64 -7.23 5.85
CA GLU A 88 11.70 -8.00 7.10
C GLU A 88 12.95 -8.88 7.14
N THR A 89 13.18 -9.68 6.09
CA THR A 89 14.37 -10.54 5.98
C THR A 89 15.68 -9.74 5.90
N SER A 90 15.70 -8.60 5.21
CA SER A 90 16.89 -7.74 5.08
C SER A 90 17.31 -7.07 6.39
N PHE A 91 16.36 -6.80 7.28
CA PHE A 91 16.58 -6.08 8.54
C PHE A 91 16.44 -6.96 9.79
N GLN A 92 16.31 -8.27 9.64
CA GLN A 92 16.24 -9.22 10.75
C GLN A 92 17.41 -9.01 11.76
N PRO A 93 17.10 -9.01 13.08
CA PRO A 93 18.13 -9.01 14.11
C PRO A 93 19.05 -10.23 13.97
N GLY A 94 20.36 -10.02 14.01
CA GLY A 94 21.36 -11.11 13.88
C GLY A 94 21.99 -11.28 12.51
N GLY A 95 21.49 -10.59 11.46
CA GLY A 95 22.15 -10.58 10.15
C GLY A 95 23.48 -9.81 10.19
N VAL A 96 24.51 -10.35 9.52
CA VAL A 96 25.91 -9.85 9.46
C VAL A 96 26.05 -8.56 8.63
N SER A 97 24.95 -8.03 8.08
CA SER A 97 24.98 -6.82 7.27
C SER A 97 25.46 -5.60 8.05
N SER A 98 26.49 -4.94 7.51
CA SER A 98 27.05 -3.72 8.09
C SER A 98 26.00 -2.61 8.16
N ARG A 99 26.17 -1.70 9.12
CA ARG A 99 25.30 -0.53 9.28
C ARG A 99 25.21 0.31 7.99
N LEU A 100 26.34 0.49 7.30
CA LEU A 100 26.41 1.22 6.03
C LEU A 100 25.62 0.52 4.92
N PHE A 101 25.70 -0.81 4.85
CA PHE A 101 24.90 -1.58 3.89
C PHE A 101 23.40 -1.42 4.15
N ARG A 102 22.96 -1.54 5.42
CA ARG A 102 21.56 -1.33 5.79
C ARG A 102 21.07 0.07 5.46
N LYS A 103 21.87 1.11 5.75
CA LYS A 103 21.56 2.50 5.41
C LYS A 103 21.41 2.67 3.89
N GLY A 104 22.39 2.17 3.11
CA GLY A 104 22.33 2.25 1.65
C GLY A 104 21.13 1.53 1.05
N LEU A 105 20.76 0.37 1.60
CA LEU A 105 19.59 -0.39 1.16
C LEU A 105 18.28 0.36 1.44
N ILE A 106 18.16 0.98 2.62
CA ILE A 106 17.03 1.84 2.96
C ILE A 106 16.94 3.02 1.98
N GLU A 107 18.01 3.81 1.86
CA GLU A 107 17.99 5.07 1.12
C GLU A 107 17.86 4.89 -0.39
N ARG A 108 18.52 3.88 -0.96
CA ARG A 108 18.62 3.72 -2.41
C ARG A 108 17.61 2.74 -2.99
N THR A 109 17.00 1.88 -2.17
CA THR A 109 16.10 0.83 -2.65
C THR A 109 14.71 0.98 -2.04
N PHE A 110 14.59 0.82 -0.72
CA PHE A 110 13.27 0.73 -0.10
C PHE A 110 12.54 2.07 -0.02
N LEU A 111 13.24 3.17 0.25
CA LEU A 111 12.63 4.50 0.27
C LEU A 111 11.95 4.83 -1.07
N PRO A 112 12.65 4.79 -2.22
CA PRO A 112 12.02 5.04 -3.52
C PRO A 112 10.84 4.10 -3.81
N GLN A 113 10.96 2.81 -3.48
CA GLN A 113 9.87 1.85 -3.68
C GLN A 113 8.64 2.18 -2.84
N LEU A 114 8.82 2.53 -1.57
CA LEU A 114 7.72 2.91 -0.69
C LEU A 114 7.05 4.22 -1.14
N GLU A 115 7.82 5.19 -1.66
CA GLU A 115 7.26 6.40 -2.26
C GLU A 115 6.34 6.05 -3.45
N LEU A 116 6.76 5.12 -4.32
CA LEU A 116 5.92 4.63 -5.42
C LEU A 116 4.65 3.92 -4.93
N TYR A 117 4.77 3.02 -3.94
CA TYR A 117 3.61 2.33 -3.38
C TYR A 117 2.63 3.29 -2.72
N LYS A 118 3.12 4.30 -2.00
CA LYS A 118 2.27 5.34 -1.40
C LYS A 118 1.46 6.06 -2.48
N VAL A 119 2.10 6.49 -3.57
CA VAL A 119 1.41 7.13 -4.70
C VAL A 119 0.39 6.18 -5.32
N ALA A 120 0.76 4.93 -5.55
CA ALA A 120 -0.14 3.93 -6.12
C ALA A 120 -1.38 3.70 -5.25
N PHE A 121 -1.22 3.55 -3.93
CA PHE A 121 -2.35 3.40 -3.01
C PHE A 121 -3.21 4.66 -2.91
N LEU A 122 -2.62 5.86 -2.97
CA LEU A 122 -3.39 7.11 -3.04
C LEU A 122 -4.28 7.17 -4.27
N LEU A 123 -3.76 6.77 -5.44
CA LEU A 123 -4.54 6.72 -6.68
C LEU A 123 -5.69 5.69 -6.59
N LEU A 124 -5.46 4.55 -5.94
CA LEU A 124 -6.49 3.51 -5.77
C LEU A 124 -7.67 3.97 -4.91
N ILE A 125 -7.44 4.86 -3.95
CA ILE A 125 -8.46 5.41 -3.05
C ILE A 125 -9.33 6.46 -3.74
N GLN A 126 -8.89 7.03 -4.86
CA GLN A 126 -9.63 8.08 -5.52
C GLN A 126 -10.99 7.56 -6.06
N PRO A 127 -12.07 8.35 -5.89
CA PRO A 127 -13.34 8.03 -6.52
C PRO A 127 -13.17 8.11 -8.04
N GLU A 128 -13.88 7.25 -8.79
CA GLU A 128 -13.92 7.46 -10.24
C GLU A 128 -14.56 8.82 -10.51
N SER A 129 -13.84 9.67 -11.24
CA SER A 129 -14.35 10.95 -11.71
C SER A 129 -15.66 10.69 -12.46
N ARG A 130 -16.78 11.18 -11.90
CA ARG A 130 -18.13 10.99 -12.45
C ARG A 130 -18.38 11.73 -13.78
N TYR A 131 -17.35 12.26 -14.43
CA TYR A 131 -17.49 13.14 -15.58
C TYR A 131 -17.86 12.42 -16.90
N VAL A 132 -17.76 11.10 -16.98
CA VAL A 132 -18.09 10.37 -18.23
C VAL A 132 -19.57 9.98 -18.32
N GLY A 133 -20.30 9.90 -17.20
CA GLY A 133 -21.71 9.49 -17.19
C GLY A 133 -22.70 10.56 -17.70
N HIS A 134 -22.31 11.85 -17.66
CA HIS A 134 -23.19 12.95 -18.06
C HIS A 134 -23.17 13.25 -19.57
N LEU A 135 -22.15 12.78 -20.30
CA LEU A 135 -22.05 12.99 -21.75
C LEU A 135 -22.81 11.93 -22.56
N GLU A 136 -23.15 10.78 -21.98
CA GLU A 136 -23.95 9.76 -22.66
C GLU A 136 -25.46 9.98 -22.53
N HIS A 137 -25.92 10.67 -21.48
CA HIS A 137 -27.35 10.96 -21.28
C HIS A 137 -27.83 12.23 -22.00
N GLY A 138 -26.92 13.09 -22.48
CA GLY A 138 -27.28 14.34 -23.17
C GLY A 138 -27.58 14.21 -24.66
N LYS A 139 -27.57 13.00 -25.23
CA LYS A 139 -27.66 12.79 -26.69
C LYS A 139 -28.95 12.12 -27.19
N LEU A 140 -29.94 11.91 -26.31
CA LEU A 140 -31.19 11.23 -26.68
C LEU A 140 -32.45 12.12 -26.67
N ASP A 141 -32.37 13.38 -26.23
CA ASP A 141 -33.55 14.27 -26.17
C ASP A 141 -33.50 15.38 -27.25
N SER A 142 -33.38 15.00 -28.52
CA SER A 142 -33.69 15.88 -29.65
C SER A 142 -34.17 15.07 -30.85
N VAL A 143 -35.44 14.66 -30.78
CA VAL A 143 -36.32 14.42 -31.93
C VAL A 143 -37.66 15.06 -31.63
#